data_AF-A0A965XV57-F1
#
_entry.id   AF-A0A965XV57-F1
#
_cell.length_a   1.000
_cell.length_b   1.000
_cell.length_c   1.000
_cell.angle_alpha   90.00
_cell.angle_beta   90.00
_cell.angle_gamma   90.00
#
_symmetry.space_group_name_H-M   'P 1'
#
loop_
_entity.id
_entity.type
_entity.pdbx_description
1 polymer ?
#
loop_
_entity_poly.entity_id
_entity_poly.type
_entity_poly.pdbx_seq_one_letter_code
_entity_poly.pdbx_strand_id
1 'polypeptide(L)'
;GNLMPALNDKIATDGYDLFGALVMLMLFKGIFASLAGPVPSYDMQRILSTRKPSEAAKMSGFTIMVLFAPRYLMVAGLAVLTLVYLSPELAAMGANVDFETILPMAITKFVPVGLKGLLLAGLLAAFMGTLAAFVNSAPAYIVNDLYKRYIKPDAAPKTYVRFSYLASIILVVVGVVFGFYAKSLNSLTLWITSSLYGGYAAANVLKWIWWRFNGFGYFWGMTAGLVSSTVKLLFFPEIADIYLFPAVLLVSFIGSIAGTLLTPPDTDEVLMKFYKNVRPWGFWKPIHDKVVKEDPEFEKNKDFGRDVVNVITGIVWQMSLVVLPIYLVIHNFKGVWISLGVIALTMVILKFNWYDRLKYADKGYENK
;
A
#
# COMPACT_ATOMS: atom_id res chain seq x y z
N GLY A 1 0.50 32.61 16.80
CA GLY A 1 1.05 31.44 16.08
C GLY A 1 1.66 31.89 14.76
N ASN A 2 2.83 32.54 14.81
CA ASN A 2 3.60 33.02 13.65
C ASN A 2 5.06 32.52 13.76
N LEU A 3 5.25 31.26 14.14
CA LEU A 3 6.57 30.64 14.08
C LEU A 3 6.78 30.20 12.63
N MET A 4 7.55 30.98 11.87
CA MET A 4 7.99 30.72 10.49
C MET A 4 6.89 30.72 9.41
N PRO A 5 6.48 31.92 8.90
CA PRO A 5 5.49 32.05 7.81
C PRO A 5 5.83 31.21 6.57
N ALA A 6 7.11 31.22 6.16
CA ALA A 6 7.59 30.43 5.02
C ALA A 6 7.38 28.91 5.18
N LEU A 7 7.38 28.40 6.41
CA LEU A 7 7.13 26.99 6.70
C LEU A 7 5.66 26.65 6.48
N ASN A 8 4.76 27.53 6.95
CA ASN A 8 3.32 27.37 6.76
C ASN A 8 2.96 27.50 5.29
N ASP A 9 3.57 28.45 4.56
CA ASP A 9 3.36 28.61 3.11
C ASP A 9 3.80 27.35 2.34
N LYS A 10 4.91 26.73 2.76
CA LYS A 10 5.39 25.48 2.15
C LYS A 10 4.45 24.30 2.45
N ILE A 11 3.98 24.16 3.69
CA ILE A 11 2.98 23.15 4.10
C ILE A 11 1.67 23.31 3.30
N ALA A 12 1.23 24.56 3.13
CA ALA A 12 0.06 24.90 2.32
C ALA A 12 0.26 24.49 0.85
N THR A 13 1.40 24.88 0.26
CA THR A 13 1.75 24.57 -1.13
C THR A 13 1.86 23.07 -1.39
N ASP A 14 2.38 22.31 -0.42
CA ASP A 14 2.48 20.85 -0.51
C ASP A 14 1.11 20.14 -0.29
N GLY A 15 0.03 20.91 -0.04
CA GLY A 15 -1.35 20.42 0.06
C GLY A 15 -1.76 19.91 1.45
N TYR A 16 -0.97 20.22 2.48
CA TYR A 16 -1.21 19.75 3.85
C TYR A 16 -2.09 20.69 4.69
N ASP A 17 -2.48 21.86 4.17
CA ASP A 17 -3.27 22.89 4.89
C ASP A 17 -4.68 22.42 5.28
N LEU A 18 -5.36 21.70 4.36
CA LEU A 18 -6.67 21.12 4.62
C LEU A 18 -6.54 19.79 5.38
N PHE A 19 -6.00 19.86 6.60
CA PHE A 19 -5.74 18.70 7.44
C PHE A 19 -6.95 17.75 7.55
N GLY A 20 -8.17 18.28 7.67
CA GLY A 20 -9.39 17.48 7.68
C GLY A 20 -9.66 16.72 6.37
N ALA A 21 -9.51 17.38 5.22
CA ALA A 21 -9.67 16.73 3.92
C ALA A 21 -8.58 15.67 3.66
N LEU A 22 -7.35 15.95 4.12
CA LEU A 22 -6.24 15.02 4.06
C LEU A 22 -6.48 13.77 4.91
N VAL A 23 -6.97 13.93 6.14
CA VAL A 23 -7.35 12.81 7.02
C VAL A 23 -8.47 11.99 6.40
N MET A 24 -9.51 12.64 5.88
CA MET A 24 -10.61 11.95 5.21
C MET A 24 -10.14 11.16 4.00
N LEU A 25 -9.26 11.74 3.18
CA LEU A 25 -8.68 11.05 2.04
C LEU A 25 -7.82 9.86 2.45
N MET A 26 -6.97 10.00 3.46
CA MET A 26 -6.15 8.88 3.96
C MET A 26 -7.03 7.74 4.48
N LEU A 27 -8.14 8.06 5.16
CA LEU A 27 -9.15 7.08 5.59
C LEU A 27 -9.80 6.39 4.39
N PHE A 28 -10.35 7.15 3.43
CA PHE A 28 -10.95 6.58 2.22
C PHE A 28 -9.97 5.70 1.46
N LYS A 29 -8.76 6.21 1.22
CA LYS A 29 -7.66 5.48 0.58
C LYS A 29 -7.40 4.15 1.28
N GLY A 30 -7.29 4.16 2.61
CA GLY A 30 -7.05 2.98 3.44
C GLY A 30 -8.18 1.95 3.36
N ILE A 31 -9.44 2.40 3.34
CA ILE A 31 -10.61 1.53 3.14
C ILE A 31 -10.54 0.84 1.78
N PHE A 32 -10.32 1.60 0.70
CA PHE A 32 -10.19 1.02 -0.64
C PHE A 32 -8.98 0.07 -0.74
N ALA A 33 -7.85 0.40 -0.09
CA ALA A 33 -6.67 -0.48 -0.04
C ALA A 33 -6.99 -1.83 0.59
N SER A 34 -7.76 -1.80 1.68
CA SER A 34 -8.14 -2.99 2.43
C SER A 34 -9.11 -3.87 1.64
N LEU A 35 -10.01 -3.26 0.86
CA LEU A 35 -10.97 -3.96 0.00
C LEU A 35 -10.35 -4.45 -1.32
N ALA A 36 -9.24 -3.86 -1.76
CA ALA A 36 -8.58 -4.20 -3.03
C ALA A 36 -7.94 -5.61 -3.03
N GLY A 37 -7.87 -6.24 -1.86
CA GLY A 37 -7.17 -7.49 -1.64
C GLY A 37 -5.66 -7.37 -1.90
N PRO A 38 -4.94 -8.50 -1.91
CA PRO A 38 -3.50 -8.48 -2.09
C PRO A 38 -3.13 -8.00 -3.50
N VAL A 39 -2.24 -7.00 -3.55
CA VAL A 39 -1.64 -6.51 -4.79
C VAL A 39 -0.64 -7.56 -5.28
N PRO A 40 -0.62 -7.93 -6.58
CA PRO A 40 0.33 -8.89 -7.13
C PRO A 40 1.73 -8.25 -7.20
N SER A 41 2.36 -8.08 -6.05
CA SER A 41 3.68 -7.48 -5.84
C SER A 41 4.62 -8.47 -5.13
N TYR A 42 5.83 -8.05 -4.79
CA TYR A 42 6.77 -8.89 -4.03
C TYR A 42 6.18 -9.37 -2.67
N ASP A 43 5.23 -8.63 -2.09
CA ASP A 43 4.55 -9.07 -0.86
C ASP A 43 3.64 -10.28 -1.11
N MET A 44 3.06 -10.41 -2.30
CA MET A 44 2.33 -11.61 -2.70
C MET A 44 3.26 -12.83 -2.71
N GLN A 45 4.51 -12.68 -3.16
CA GLN A 45 5.47 -13.79 -3.16
C GLN A 45 5.73 -14.30 -1.75
N ARG A 46 5.80 -13.39 -0.75
CA ARG A 46 5.95 -13.77 0.66
C ARG A 46 4.73 -14.53 1.17
N ILE A 47 3.53 -14.08 0.83
CA ILE A 47 2.28 -14.75 1.20
C ILE A 47 2.23 -16.16 0.58
N LEU A 48 2.52 -16.28 -0.72
CA LEU A 48 2.49 -17.54 -1.47
C LEU A 48 3.62 -18.51 -1.07
N SER A 49 4.66 -18.03 -0.38
CA SER A 49 5.74 -18.87 0.14
C SER A 49 5.43 -19.47 1.51
N THR A 50 4.32 -19.09 2.14
CA THR A 50 3.87 -19.71 3.40
C THR A 50 3.19 -21.04 3.12
N ARG A 51 3.26 -21.97 4.08
CA ARG A 51 2.68 -23.32 3.90
C ARG A 51 1.16 -23.29 4.04
N LYS A 52 0.67 -22.45 4.97
CA LYS A 52 -0.73 -22.42 5.38
C LYS A 52 -1.28 -20.99 5.40
N PRO A 53 -2.58 -20.80 5.12
CA PRO A 53 -3.24 -19.50 5.23
C PRO A 53 -3.05 -18.83 6.60
N SER A 54 -3.06 -19.59 7.70
CA SER A 54 -2.83 -19.04 9.03
C SER A 54 -1.43 -18.47 9.22
N GLU A 55 -0.41 -19.04 8.58
CA GLU A 55 0.97 -18.54 8.63
C GLU A 55 1.10 -17.22 7.84
N ALA A 56 0.48 -17.11 6.66
CA ALA A 56 0.42 -15.85 5.91
C ALA A 56 -0.25 -14.73 6.72
N ALA A 57 -1.36 -15.04 7.40
CA ALA A 57 -2.07 -14.07 8.24
C ALA A 57 -1.20 -13.61 9.42
N LYS A 58 -0.52 -14.55 10.10
CA LYS A 58 0.41 -14.23 11.21
C LYS A 58 1.59 -13.40 10.75
N MET A 59 2.17 -13.71 9.59
CA MET A 59 3.27 -12.94 9.00
C MET A 59 2.86 -11.47 8.79
N SER A 60 1.66 -11.23 8.26
CA SER A 60 1.14 -9.87 8.05
C SER A 60 0.96 -9.11 9.38
N GLY A 61 0.36 -9.75 10.39
CA GLY A 61 0.16 -9.13 11.70
C GLY A 61 1.46 -8.88 12.48
N PHE A 62 2.39 -9.83 12.45
CA PHE A 62 3.68 -9.73 13.13
C PHE A 62 4.57 -8.63 12.55
N THR A 63 4.55 -8.47 11.22
CA THR A 63 5.30 -7.40 10.54
C THR A 63 4.94 -6.02 11.09
N ILE A 64 3.64 -5.77 11.31
CA ILE A 64 3.17 -4.48 11.84
C ILE A 64 3.62 -4.28 13.29
N MET A 65 3.47 -5.32 14.12
CA MET A 65 3.86 -5.30 15.53
C MET A 65 5.33 -4.90 15.71
N VAL A 66 6.23 -5.49 14.92
CA VAL A 66 7.68 -5.28 15.02
C VAL A 66 8.10 -3.94 14.40
N LEU A 67 7.49 -3.55 13.28
CA LEU A 67 7.98 -2.43 12.48
C LEU A 67 7.47 -1.07 12.97
N PHE A 68 6.24 -0.99 13.49
CA PHE A 68 5.62 0.31 13.77
C PHE A 68 6.29 1.03 14.93
N ALA A 69 6.59 0.35 16.03
CA ALA A 69 7.20 1.00 17.18
C ALA A 69 8.56 1.65 16.84
N PRO A 70 9.57 0.94 16.28
CA PRO A 70 10.84 1.55 15.89
C PRO A 70 10.67 2.66 14.85
N ARG A 71 9.80 2.45 13.84
CA ARG A 71 9.57 3.43 12.78
C ARG A 71 9.04 4.75 13.33
N TYR A 72 8.01 4.71 14.17
CA TYR A 72 7.40 5.91 14.68
C TYR A 72 8.17 6.55 15.84
N LEU A 73 9.00 5.78 16.56
CA LEU A 73 10.02 6.35 17.45
C LEU A 73 11.00 7.21 16.66
N MET A 74 11.51 6.69 15.53
CA MET A 74 12.42 7.43 14.67
C MET A 74 11.76 8.68 14.08
N VAL A 75 10.55 8.55 13.52
CA VAL A 75 9.80 9.68 12.93
C VAL A 75 9.54 10.77 13.98
N ALA A 76 9.02 10.40 15.15
CA ALA A 76 8.75 11.35 16.23
C ALA A 76 10.03 12.01 16.75
N GLY A 77 11.09 11.21 16.97
CA GLY A 77 12.39 11.69 17.41
C GLY A 77 12.99 12.71 16.45
N LEU A 78 12.98 12.42 15.15
CA LEU A 78 13.45 13.35 14.13
C LEU A 78 12.60 14.61 14.06
N ALA A 79 11.26 14.49 14.15
CA ALA A 79 10.37 15.65 14.14
C ALA A 79 10.67 16.59 15.33
N VAL A 80 10.82 16.04 16.54
CA VAL A 80 11.15 16.84 17.74
C VAL A 80 12.55 17.45 17.62
N LEU A 81 13.56 16.67 17.20
CA LEU A 81 14.91 17.20 16.98
C LEU A 81 14.92 18.35 15.98
N THR A 82 14.12 18.24 14.93
CA THR A 82 13.99 19.27 13.90
C THR A 82 13.38 20.54 14.46
N LEU A 83 12.23 20.43 15.12
CA LEU A 83 11.50 21.57 15.66
C LEU A 83 12.31 22.32 16.73
N VAL A 84 13.07 21.59 17.55
CA VAL A 84 13.82 22.17 18.68
C VAL A 84 15.20 22.67 18.26
N TYR A 85 15.94 21.91 17.44
CA TYR A 85 17.38 22.14 17.23
C TYR A 85 17.79 22.45 15.79
N LEU A 86 16.88 22.32 14.82
CA LEU A 86 17.12 22.69 13.41
C LEU A 86 16.27 23.90 12.98
N SER A 87 15.54 24.52 13.91
CA SER A 87 14.68 25.67 13.59
C SER A 87 15.46 26.89 13.07
N PRO A 88 16.67 27.24 13.55
CA PRO A 88 17.45 28.34 12.97
C PRO A 88 17.90 28.05 11.53
N GLU A 89 18.35 26.82 11.25
CA GLU A 89 18.78 26.39 9.92
C GLU A 89 17.61 26.39 8.94
N LEU A 90 16.45 25.88 9.35
CA LEU A 90 15.23 25.92 8.53
C LEU A 90 14.76 27.36 8.28
N ALA A 91 14.81 28.23 9.29
CA ALA A 91 14.48 29.64 9.12
C ALA A 91 15.44 30.34 8.14
N ALA A 92 16.73 29.99 8.16
CA ALA A 92 17.72 30.53 7.24
C ALA A 92 17.51 30.10 5.78
N MET A 93 16.86 28.97 5.53
CA MET A 93 16.48 28.53 4.17
C MET A 93 15.35 29.39 3.56
N GLY A 94 14.61 30.15 4.38
CA GLY A 94 13.57 31.07 3.91
C GLY A 94 12.44 30.36 3.15
N ALA A 95 12.01 30.91 2.01
CA ALA A 95 10.94 30.34 1.20
C ALA A 95 11.29 29.00 0.52
N ASN A 96 12.58 28.62 0.50
CA ASN A 96 13.08 27.42 -0.17
C ASN A 96 13.40 26.28 0.83
N VAL A 97 12.65 26.19 1.93
CA VAL A 97 12.81 25.08 2.88
C VAL A 97 12.60 23.75 2.16
N ASP A 98 13.61 22.90 2.23
CA ASP A 98 13.59 21.53 1.74
C ASP A 98 13.56 20.56 2.91
N PHE A 99 12.37 20.03 3.19
CA PHE A 99 12.14 19.05 4.25
C PHE A 99 12.91 17.73 4.05
N GLU A 100 13.35 17.41 2.83
CA GLU A 100 14.11 16.19 2.53
C GLU A 100 15.52 16.24 3.14
N THR A 101 16.04 17.45 3.42
CA THR A 101 17.36 17.66 4.04
C THR A 101 17.38 17.44 5.56
N ILE A 102 16.22 17.38 6.21
CA ILE A 102 16.10 17.25 7.67
C ILE A 102 16.81 16.01 8.20
N LEU A 103 16.55 14.85 7.59
CA LEU A 103 17.14 13.59 8.03
C LEU A 103 18.68 13.61 7.89
N PRO A 104 19.27 14.00 6.74
CA PRO A 104 20.71 14.23 6.62
C PRO A 104 21.27 15.23 7.65
N MET A 105 20.61 16.36 7.88
CA MET A 105 21.05 17.36 8.86
C MET A 105 21.05 16.79 10.29
N ALA A 106 19.99 16.06 10.66
CA ALA A 106 19.91 15.43 11.98
C ALA A 106 21.00 14.38 12.18
N ILE A 107 21.25 13.52 11.17
CA ILE A 107 22.32 12.52 11.22
C ILE A 107 23.69 13.18 11.36
N THR A 108 23.95 14.24 10.60
CA THR A 108 25.26 14.91 10.60
C THR A 108 25.54 15.64 11.90
N LYS A 109 24.53 16.32 12.48
CA LYS A 109 24.65 17.15 13.69
C LYS A 109 24.60 16.34 14.99
N PHE A 110 23.75 15.32 15.08
CA PHE A 110 23.48 14.64 16.36
C PHE A 110 24.10 13.25 16.49
N VAL A 111 24.51 12.59 15.40
CA VAL A 111 25.04 11.23 15.46
C VAL A 111 26.57 11.22 15.55
N PRO A 112 27.17 10.60 16.58
CA PRO A 112 28.62 10.50 16.73
C PRO A 112 29.33 9.82 15.56
N VAL A 113 30.62 10.12 15.41
CA VAL A 113 31.52 9.42 14.48
C VAL A 113 31.52 7.92 14.82
N GLY A 114 31.56 7.05 13.80
CA GLY A 114 31.36 5.61 13.96
C GLY A 114 29.89 5.20 13.85
N LEU A 115 29.01 5.67 14.75
CA LEU A 115 27.57 5.41 14.68
C LEU A 115 26.94 6.00 13.41
N LYS A 116 27.44 7.16 12.97
CA LYS A 116 27.05 7.77 11.69
C LYS A 116 27.35 6.83 10.51
N GLY A 117 28.51 6.17 10.51
CA GLY A 117 28.88 5.19 9.48
C GLY A 117 27.97 3.96 9.50
N LEU A 118 27.68 3.43 10.69
CA LEU A 118 26.77 2.30 10.87
C LEU A 118 25.34 2.64 10.38
N LEU A 119 24.85 3.83 10.70
CA LEU A 119 23.54 4.30 10.28
C LEU A 119 23.45 4.44 8.75
N LEU A 120 24.45 5.07 8.13
CA LEU A 120 24.51 5.20 6.66
C LEU A 120 24.59 3.83 5.98
N ALA A 121 25.39 2.90 6.51
CA ALA A 121 25.46 1.53 6.02
C ALA A 121 24.09 0.81 6.14
N GLY A 122 23.38 1.00 7.26
CA GLY A 122 22.03 0.47 7.46
C GLY A 122 20.99 1.03 6.49
N LEU A 123 21.02 2.35 6.23
CA LEU A 123 20.15 2.98 5.24
C LEU A 123 20.43 2.45 3.82
N LEU A 124 21.71 2.30 3.46
CA LEU A 124 22.11 1.70 2.17
C LEU A 124 21.65 0.23 2.08
N ALA A 125 21.80 -0.55 3.16
CA ALA A 125 21.33 -1.93 3.20
C ALA A 125 19.81 -2.02 3.04
N ALA A 126 19.04 -1.14 3.70
CA ALA A 126 17.59 -1.08 3.56
C ALA A 126 17.15 -0.68 2.14
N PHE A 127 17.85 0.29 1.54
CA PHE A 127 17.66 0.68 0.15
C PHE A 127 17.94 -0.48 -0.81
N MET A 128 19.06 -1.18 -0.63
CA MET A 128 19.41 -2.34 -1.46
C MET A 128 18.39 -3.48 -1.30
N GLY A 129 17.88 -3.72 -0.10
CA GLY A 129 16.84 -4.73 0.14
C GLY A 129 15.53 -4.46 -0.60
N THR A 130 15.11 -3.19 -0.67
CA THR A 130 13.91 -2.78 -1.40
C THR A 130 14.16 -2.73 -2.91
N LEU A 131 15.28 -2.17 -3.35
CA LEU A 131 15.65 -2.11 -4.76
C LEU A 131 15.80 -3.51 -5.37
N ALA A 132 16.43 -4.44 -4.67
CA ALA A 132 16.59 -5.82 -5.12
C ALA A 132 15.24 -6.51 -5.36
N ALA A 133 14.23 -6.25 -4.52
CA ALA A 133 12.89 -6.80 -4.71
C ALA A 133 12.24 -6.31 -6.02
N PHE A 134 12.41 -5.04 -6.38
CA PHE A 134 11.93 -4.48 -7.65
C PHE A 134 12.72 -5.00 -8.85
N VAL A 135 14.05 -5.00 -8.76
CA VAL A 135 14.94 -5.49 -9.82
C VAL A 135 14.77 -6.99 -10.08
N ASN A 136 14.27 -7.76 -9.12
CA ASN A 136 13.93 -9.17 -9.29
C ASN A 136 12.49 -9.38 -9.83
N SER A 137 11.52 -8.60 -9.35
CA SER A 137 10.10 -8.82 -9.68
C SER A 137 9.69 -8.21 -11.02
N ALA A 138 10.16 -7.00 -11.34
CA ALA A 138 9.74 -6.30 -12.55
C ALA A 138 10.14 -7.01 -13.87
N PRO A 139 11.38 -7.53 -13.99
CA PRO A 139 11.76 -8.34 -15.16
C PRO A 139 10.94 -9.62 -15.30
N ALA A 140 10.50 -10.22 -14.20
CA ALA A 140 9.67 -11.41 -14.25
C ALA A 140 8.32 -11.13 -14.94
N TYR A 141 7.72 -9.95 -14.75
CA TYR A 141 6.53 -9.55 -15.52
C TYR A 141 6.85 -9.39 -17.01
N ILE A 142 7.95 -8.72 -17.36
CA ILE A 142 8.36 -8.52 -18.76
C ILE A 142 8.63 -9.88 -19.44
N VAL A 143 9.33 -10.78 -18.76
CA VAL A 143 9.75 -12.06 -19.34
C VAL A 143 8.62 -13.08 -19.34
N ASN A 144 7.90 -13.27 -18.22
CA ASN A 144 6.89 -14.31 -18.14
C ASN A 144 5.56 -13.87 -18.77
N ASP A 145 5.13 -12.63 -18.54
CA ASP A 145 3.80 -12.19 -18.93
C ASP A 145 3.76 -11.62 -20.35
N LEU A 146 4.88 -11.07 -20.85
CA LEU A 146 4.98 -10.58 -22.22
C LEU A 146 5.78 -11.54 -23.12
N TYR A 147 7.07 -11.74 -22.82
CA TYR A 147 7.96 -12.46 -23.72
C TYR A 147 7.59 -13.95 -23.86
N LYS A 148 7.47 -14.66 -22.75
CA LYS A 148 7.10 -16.08 -22.74
C LYS A 148 5.67 -16.27 -23.23
N ARG A 149 4.71 -15.46 -22.77
CA ARG A 149 3.31 -15.65 -23.13
C ARG A 149 2.98 -15.34 -24.60
N TYR A 150 3.57 -14.29 -25.16
CA TYR A 150 3.15 -13.77 -26.48
C TYR A 150 4.24 -13.79 -27.56
N ILE A 151 5.53 -13.81 -27.20
CA ILE A 151 6.62 -13.71 -28.19
C ILE A 151 7.24 -15.08 -28.48
N LYS A 152 7.69 -15.80 -27.44
CA LYS A 152 8.33 -17.11 -27.60
C LYS A 152 8.03 -18.02 -26.40
N PRO A 153 6.92 -18.79 -26.44
CA PRO A 153 6.48 -19.67 -25.34
C PRO A 153 7.39 -20.85 -25.03
N ASP A 154 8.09 -21.35 -26.05
CA ASP A 154 8.89 -22.57 -25.98
C ASP A 154 10.41 -22.29 -26.01
N ALA A 155 10.84 -21.13 -25.52
CA ALA A 155 12.26 -20.86 -25.37
C ALA A 155 12.87 -21.72 -24.25
N ALA A 156 14.15 -22.10 -24.41
CA ALA A 156 14.88 -22.78 -23.36
C ALA A 156 14.93 -21.94 -22.06
N PRO A 157 14.85 -22.52 -20.86
CA PRO A 157 14.83 -21.78 -19.59
C PRO A 157 15.96 -20.76 -19.43
N LYS A 158 17.17 -21.09 -19.90
CA LYS A 158 18.33 -20.19 -19.91
C LYS A 158 18.08 -18.90 -20.71
N THR A 159 17.24 -18.96 -21.74
CA THR A 159 16.85 -17.81 -22.55
C THR A 159 16.03 -16.84 -21.71
N TYR A 160 15.00 -17.33 -21.00
CA TYR A 160 14.19 -16.48 -20.11
C TYR A 160 15.04 -15.80 -19.04
N VAL A 161 16.00 -16.52 -18.45
CA VAL A 161 16.91 -15.94 -17.46
C VAL A 161 17.79 -14.83 -18.05
N ARG A 162 18.34 -15.03 -19.26
CA ARG A 162 19.13 -13.98 -19.95
C ARG A 162 18.31 -12.74 -20.27
N PHE A 163 17.08 -12.92 -20.76
CA PHE A 163 16.16 -11.80 -21.01
C PHE A 163 15.74 -11.11 -19.70
N SER A 164 15.63 -11.85 -18.60
CA SER A 164 15.36 -11.29 -17.28
C SER A 164 16.50 -10.35 -16.85
N TYR A 165 17.76 -10.80 -16.97
CA TYR A 165 18.92 -9.94 -16.68
C TYR A 165 18.97 -8.70 -17.57
N LEU A 166 18.68 -8.84 -18.87
CA LEU A 166 18.63 -7.70 -19.78
C LEU A 166 17.54 -6.71 -19.39
N ALA A 167 16.33 -7.19 -19.07
CA ALA A 167 15.23 -6.37 -18.61
C ALA A 167 15.55 -5.69 -17.27
N SER A 168 16.25 -6.37 -16.33
CA SER A 168 16.75 -5.76 -15.09
C SER A 168 17.68 -4.59 -15.39
N ILE A 169 18.67 -4.78 -16.26
CA ILE A 169 19.64 -3.73 -16.60
C ILE A 169 18.95 -2.54 -17.24
N ILE A 170 18.07 -2.78 -18.22
CA ILE A 170 17.30 -1.72 -18.89
C ILE A 170 16.47 -0.94 -17.86
N LEU A 171 15.76 -1.64 -16.97
CA LEU A 171 14.91 -1.02 -15.97
C LEU A 171 15.73 -0.15 -15.00
N VAL A 172 16.89 -0.61 -14.56
CA VAL A 172 17.80 0.18 -13.71
C VAL A 172 18.31 1.41 -14.45
N VAL A 173 18.79 1.26 -15.70
CA VAL A 173 19.27 2.39 -16.50
C VAL A 173 18.19 3.43 -16.71
N VAL A 174 16.98 3.00 -17.09
CA VAL A 174 15.83 3.90 -17.26
C VAL A 174 15.48 4.59 -15.94
N GLY A 175 15.43 3.84 -14.83
CA GLY A 175 15.18 4.41 -13.50
C GLY A 175 16.21 5.46 -13.08
N VAL A 176 17.50 5.21 -13.35
CA VAL A 176 18.59 6.16 -13.09
C VAL A 176 18.43 7.43 -13.93
N VAL A 177 18.13 7.27 -15.23
CA VAL A 177 17.87 8.41 -16.12
C VAL A 177 16.71 9.25 -15.60
N PHE A 178 15.56 8.63 -15.30
CA PHE A 178 14.42 9.34 -14.69
C PHE A 178 14.77 10.00 -13.37
N GLY A 179 15.59 9.36 -12.54
CA GLY A 179 16.08 9.90 -11.28
C GLY A 179 16.83 11.23 -11.46
N PHE A 180 17.65 11.38 -12.50
CA PHE A 180 18.34 12.64 -12.80
C PHE A 180 17.40 13.78 -13.23
N TYR A 181 16.20 13.47 -13.71
CA TYR A 181 15.18 14.46 -14.10
C TYR A 181 14.10 14.66 -13.01
N ALA A 182 14.16 13.91 -11.92
CA ALA A 182 13.23 14.04 -10.81
C ALA A 182 13.48 15.35 -10.04
N LYS A 183 12.53 16.28 -10.09
CA LYS A 183 12.66 17.60 -9.42
C LYS A 183 12.41 17.56 -7.91
N SER A 184 11.57 16.64 -7.44
CA SER A 184 11.14 16.55 -6.04
C SER A 184 10.68 15.14 -5.71
N LEU A 185 11.23 14.52 -4.66
CA LEU A 185 10.80 13.19 -4.21
C LEU A 185 9.40 13.27 -3.61
N ASN A 186 9.11 14.33 -2.87
CA ASN A 186 7.77 14.55 -2.31
C ASN A 186 6.69 14.60 -3.41
N SER A 187 6.91 15.39 -4.47
CA SER A 187 5.92 15.52 -5.56
C SER A 187 5.70 14.20 -6.29
N LEU A 188 6.77 13.45 -6.59
CA LEU A 188 6.65 12.12 -7.20
C LEU A 188 5.92 11.14 -6.27
N THR A 189 6.24 11.18 -4.98
CA THR A 189 5.59 10.33 -3.97
C THR A 189 4.12 10.67 -3.85
N LEU A 190 3.74 11.95 -3.80
CA LEU A 190 2.34 12.39 -3.74
C LEU A 190 1.59 12.04 -5.01
N TRP A 191 2.19 12.19 -6.18
CA TRP A 191 1.57 11.76 -7.44
C TRP A 191 1.30 10.24 -7.46
N ILE A 192 2.31 9.42 -7.14
CA ILE A 192 2.17 7.95 -7.12
C ILE A 192 1.17 7.51 -6.05
N THR A 193 1.28 8.05 -4.84
CA THR A 193 0.53 7.56 -3.68
C THR A 193 -0.86 8.18 -3.54
N SER A 194 -1.11 9.36 -4.10
CA SER A 194 -2.42 10.02 -4.03
C SER A 194 -3.14 9.96 -5.37
N SER A 195 -2.59 10.58 -6.42
CA SER A 195 -3.27 10.68 -7.72
C SER A 195 -3.39 9.31 -8.40
N LEU A 196 -2.26 8.63 -8.65
CA LEU A 196 -2.24 7.37 -9.38
C LEU A 196 -2.94 6.24 -8.62
N TYR A 197 -2.85 6.26 -7.28
CA TYR A 197 -3.56 5.30 -6.44
C TYR A 197 -5.08 5.36 -6.63
N GLY A 198 -5.66 6.56 -6.80
CA GLY A 198 -7.08 6.72 -7.15
C GLY A 198 -7.45 6.00 -8.44
N GLY A 199 -6.54 5.98 -9.42
CA GLY A 199 -6.73 5.30 -10.69
C GLY A 199 -6.67 3.77 -10.62
N TYR A 200 -6.06 3.24 -9.57
CA TYR A 200 -5.88 1.81 -9.34
C TYR A 200 -6.95 1.21 -8.41
N ALA A 201 -7.44 2.00 -7.45
CA ALA A 201 -8.27 1.51 -6.35
C ALA A 201 -9.61 0.90 -6.80
N ALA A 202 -10.35 1.56 -7.69
CA ALA A 202 -11.69 1.13 -8.11
C ALA A 202 -11.70 -0.28 -8.72
N ALA A 203 -10.84 -0.52 -9.72
CA ALA A 203 -10.74 -1.80 -10.40
C ALA A 203 -10.33 -2.95 -9.45
N ASN A 204 -9.46 -2.67 -8.48
CA ASN A 204 -9.02 -3.69 -7.52
C ASN A 204 -10.03 -3.99 -6.43
N VAL A 205 -10.94 -3.06 -6.11
CA VAL A 205 -12.05 -3.34 -5.21
C VAL A 205 -13.16 -4.10 -5.93
N LEU A 206 -13.54 -3.66 -7.14
CA LEU A 206 -14.65 -4.25 -7.89
C LEU A 206 -14.44 -5.73 -8.21
N LYS A 207 -13.19 -6.16 -8.46
CA LYS A 207 -12.86 -7.57 -8.76
C LYS A 207 -13.24 -8.56 -7.66
N TRP A 208 -13.32 -8.11 -6.41
CA TRP A 208 -13.71 -8.96 -5.28
C TRP A 208 -15.19 -8.87 -4.94
N ILE A 209 -15.82 -7.71 -5.16
CA ILE A 209 -17.15 -7.41 -4.64
C ILE A 209 -18.25 -7.67 -5.67
N TRP A 210 -17.96 -7.56 -6.98
CA TRP A 210 -18.98 -7.60 -8.02
C TRP A 210 -18.77 -8.76 -9.00
N TRP A 211 -19.71 -9.71 -9.01
CA TRP A 211 -19.64 -10.92 -9.85
C TRP A 211 -19.49 -10.65 -11.35
N ARG A 212 -20.02 -9.51 -11.82
CA ARG A 212 -20.08 -9.17 -13.24
C ARG A 212 -18.79 -8.55 -13.76
N PHE A 213 -17.93 -8.09 -12.85
CA PHE A 213 -16.67 -7.42 -13.15
C PHE A 213 -15.70 -8.37 -13.84
N ASN A 214 -15.21 -7.97 -15.01
CA ASN A 214 -14.40 -8.81 -15.89
C ASN A 214 -13.06 -8.13 -16.26
N GLY A 215 -12.23 -8.83 -17.04
CA GLY A 215 -10.92 -8.32 -17.45
C GLY A 215 -10.96 -6.99 -18.23
N PHE A 216 -12.01 -6.73 -19.01
CA PHE A 216 -12.15 -5.48 -19.75
C PHE A 216 -12.50 -4.30 -18.84
N GLY A 217 -13.36 -4.52 -17.85
CA GLY A 217 -13.61 -3.55 -16.78
C GLY A 217 -12.32 -3.19 -16.03
N TYR A 218 -11.50 -4.20 -15.69
CA TYR A 218 -10.21 -3.98 -15.06
C TYR A 218 -9.27 -3.13 -15.94
N PHE A 219 -9.13 -3.49 -17.22
CA PHE A 219 -8.28 -2.76 -18.17
C PHE A 219 -8.71 -1.30 -18.36
N TRP A 220 -9.98 -1.05 -18.67
CA TRP A 220 -10.48 0.31 -18.93
C TRP A 220 -10.51 1.17 -17.67
N GLY A 221 -10.81 0.57 -16.51
CA GLY A 221 -10.74 1.24 -15.22
C GLY A 221 -9.33 1.72 -14.87
N MET A 222 -8.35 0.84 -15.02
CA MET A 222 -6.94 1.19 -14.79
C MET A 222 -6.41 2.21 -15.79
N THR A 223 -6.74 2.03 -17.07
CA THR A 223 -6.28 2.93 -18.14
C THR A 223 -6.88 4.33 -17.95
N ALA A 224 -8.17 4.45 -17.68
CA ALA A 224 -8.82 5.73 -17.41
C ALA A 224 -8.23 6.43 -16.17
N GLY A 225 -7.93 5.66 -15.12
CA GLY A 225 -7.26 6.15 -13.93
C GLY A 225 -5.83 6.65 -14.17
N LEU A 226 -5.02 5.86 -14.90
CA LEU A 226 -3.65 6.24 -15.26
C LEU A 226 -3.62 7.47 -16.17
N VAL A 227 -4.48 7.51 -17.20
CA VAL A 227 -4.56 8.63 -18.13
C VAL A 227 -4.99 9.89 -17.39
N SER A 228 -6.05 9.85 -16.56
CA SER A 228 -6.48 11.02 -15.79
C SER A 228 -5.41 11.51 -14.80
N SER A 229 -4.71 10.60 -14.12
CA SER A 229 -3.59 10.93 -13.24
C SER A 229 -2.39 11.53 -13.99
N THR A 230 -2.15 11.13 -15.25
CA THR A 230 -1.06 11.65 -16.08
C THR A 230 -1.42 12.98 -16.74
N VAL A 231 -2.66 13.15 -17.21
CA VAL A 231 -3.19 14.41 -17.77
C VAL A 231 -3.04 15.54 -16.76
N LYS A 232 -3.24 15.28 -15.47
CA LYS A 232 -2.93 16.22 -14.39
C LYS A 232 -1.52 16.78 -14.48
N LEU A 233 -0.50 15.93 -14.66
CA LEU A 233 0.90 16.36 -14.71
C LEU A 233 1.15 17.35 -15.85
N LEU A 234 0.39 17.24 -16.95
CA LEU A 234 0.56 18.06 -18.14
C LEU A 234 -0.26 19.37 -18.10
N PHE A 235 -1.49 19.32 -17.58
CA PHE A 235 -2.45 20.42 -17.69
C PHE A 235 -2.81 21.09 -16.36
N PHE A 236 -2.63 20.41 -15.24
CA PHE A 236 -2.97 20.92 -13.90
C PHE A 236 -1.83 20.69 -12.89
N PRO A 237 -0.58 21.07 -13.19
CA PRO A 237 0.57 20.79 -12.33
C PRO A 237 0.48 21.48 -10.96
N GLU A 238 -0.22 22.63 -10.89
CA GLU A 238 -0.32 23.44 -9.66
C GLU A 238 -1.33 22.91 -8.64
N ILE A 239 -2.22 22.00 -9.04
CA ILE A 239 -3.19 21.40 -8.11
C ILE A 239 -2.50 20.28 -7.32
N ALA A 240 -2.60 20.32 -5.98
CA ALA A 240 -2.07 19.25 -5.15
C ALA A 240 -2.74 17.90 -5.48
N ASP A 241 -1.92 16.85 -5.62
CA ASP A 241 -2.37 15.51 -6.05
C ASP A 241 -3.44 14.90 -5.13
N ILE A 242 -3.45 15.33 -3.87
CA ILE A 242 -4.41 14.91 -2.87
C ILE A 242 -5.84 15.34 -3.22
N TYR A 243 -6.05 16.53 -3.78
CA TYR A 243 -7.40 17.02 -4.09
C TYR A 243 -8.00 16.36 -5.33
N LEU A 244 -7.17 15.83 -6.21
CA LEU A 244 -7.62 15.18 -7.44
C LEU A 244 -7.91 13.69 -7.27
N PHE A 245 -7.52 13.08 -6.15
CA PHE A 245 -7.79 11.67 -5.88
C PHE A 245 -9.27 11.28 -6.07
N PRO A 246 -10.28 12.00 -5.52
CA PRO A 246 -11.68 11.62 -5.73
C PRO A 246 -12.09 11.70 -7.20
N ALA A 247 -11.61 12.69 -7.95
CA ALA A 247 -11.92 12.83 -9.37
C ALA A 247 -11.31 11.69 -10.20
N VAL A 248 -10.03 11.38 -9.97
CA VAL A 248 -9.34 10.25 -10.63
C VAL A 248 -10.03 8.93 -10.29
N LEU A 249 -10.41 8.73 -9.02
CA LEU A 249 -11.15 7.55 -8.58
C LEU A 249 -12.50 7.42 -9.30
N LEU A 250 -13.25 8.52 -9.43
CA LEU A 250 -14.53 8.53 -10.16
C LEU A 250 -14.34 8.20 -11.64
N VAL A 251 -13.33 8.77 -12.30
CA VAL A 251 -13.02 8.46 -13.71
C VAL A 251 -12.64 6.99 -13.88
N SER A 252 -11.80 6.46 -12.99
CA SER A 252 -11.44 5.03 -12.98
C SER A 252 -12.65 4.14 -12.71
N PHE A 253 -13.54 4.54 -11.81
CA PHE A 253 -14.77 3.82 -11.51
C PHE A 253 -15.72 3.80 -12.72
N ILE A 254 -15.93 4.94 -13.38
CA ILE A 254 -16.75 5.02 -14.60
C ILE A 254 -16.14 4.13 -15.71
N GLY A 255 -14.83 4.21 -15.94
CA GLY A 255 -14.14 3.35 -16.90
C GLY A 255 -14.28 1.86 -16.57
N SER A 256 -14.23 1.51 -15.28
CA SER A 256 -14.43 0.16 -14.78
C SER A 256 -15.83 -0.38 -15.07
N ILE A 257 -16.87 0.42 -14.78
CA ILE A 257 -18.26 0.06 -15.01
C ILE A 257 -18.56 -0.01 -16.50
N ALA A 258 -18.15 0.99 -17.28
CA ALA A 258 -18.37 1.03 -18.72
C ALA A 258 -17.69 -0.17 -19.41
N GLY A 259 -16.41 -0.42 -19.13
CA GLY A 259 -15.68 -1.57 -19.69
C GLY A 259 -16.33 -2.91 -19.34
N THR A 260 -16.88 -3.04 -18.13
CA THR A 260 -17.57 -4.26 -17.68
C THR A 260 -18.92 -4.47 -18.39
N LEU A 261 -19.74 -3.42 -18.50
CA LEU A 261 -21.09 -3.51 -19.04
C LEU A 261 -21.12 -3.59 -20.57
N LEU A 262 -20.14 -2.97 -21.24
CA LEU A 262 -20.01 -2.99 -22.70
C LEU A 262 -19.44 -4.32 -23.24
N THR A 263 -18.97 -5.21 -22.36
CA THR A 263 -18.37 -6.49 -22.74
C THR A 263 -19.12 -7.64 -22.10
N PRO A 264 -19.14 -8.84 -22.70
CA PRO A 264 -19.87 -9.98 -22.13
C PRO A 264 -19.32 -10.39 -20.76
N PRO A 265 -20.14 -10.99 -19.88
CA PRO A 265 -19.66 -11.58 -18.64
C PRO A 265 -18.69 -12.73 -18.93
N ASP A 266 -17.80 -13.00 -17.97
CA ASP A 266 -17.04 -14.24 -17.97
C ASP A 266 -17.98 -15.45 -17.90
N THR A 267 -17.52 -16.59 -18.41
CA THR A 267 -18.31 -17.83 -18.43
C THR A 267 -18.70 -18.27 -17.03
N ASP A 268 -19.90 -18.81 -16.88
CA ASP A 268 -20.41 -19.32 -15.60
C ASP A 268 -19.44 -20.32 -14.93
N GLU A 269 -18.79 -21.19 -15.70
CA GLU A 269 -17.81 -22.16 -15.18
C GLU A 269 -16.66 -21.47 -14.42
N VAL A 270 -16.07 -20.42 -15.00
CA VAL A 270 -14.99 -19.64 -14.39
C VAL A 270 -15.48 -18.93 -13.13
N LEU A 271 -16.65 -18.30 -13.18
CA LEU A 271 -17.22 -17.57 -12.05
C LEU A 271 -17.58 -18.49 -10.90
N MET A 272 -18.18 -19.65 -11.19
CA MET A 272 -18.55 -20.66 -10.20
C MET A 272 -17.29 -21.28 -9.58
N LYS A 273 -16.27 -21.59 -10.38
CA LYS A 273 -14.97 -22.08 -9.88
C LYS A 273 -14.30 -21.05 -8.98
N PHE A 274 -14.30 -19.77 -9.36
CA PHE A 274 -13.78 -18.69 -8.52
C PHE A 274 -14.55 -18.58 -7.20
N TYR A 275 -15.89 -18.58 -7.25
CA TYR A 275 -16.74 -18.45 -6.07
C TYR A 275 -16.59 -19.62 -5.10
N LYS A 276 -16.52 -20.87 -5.60
CA LYS A 276 -16.29 -22.08 -4.78
C LYS A 276 -14.96 -22.01 -4.02
N ASN A 277 -13.90 -21.49 -4.67
CA ASN A 277 -12.55 -21.40 -4.10
C ASN A 277 -12.38 -20.23 -3.12
N VAL A 278 -12.84 -19.04 -3.50
CA VAL A 278 -12.55 -17.79 -2.76
C VAL A 278 -13.62 -17.48 -1.72
N ARG A 279 -14.88 -17.85 -1.98
CA ARG A 279 -16.04 -17.50 -1.14
C ARG A 279 -16.10 -16.00 -0.78
N PRO A 280 -16.00 -15.10 -1.78
CA PRO A 280 -15.91 -13.65 -1.55
C PRO A 280 -17.21 -13.08 -0.98
N TRP A 281 -17.10 -11.94 -0.30
CA TRP A 281 -18.25 -11.13 0.08
C TRP A 281 -18.66 -10.17 -1.04
N GLY A 282 -19.91 -9.71 -1.02
CA GLY A 282 -20.42 -8.70 -1.95
C GLY A 282 -21.61 -9.17 -2.77
N PHE A 283 -21.74 -8.61 -3.97
CA PHE A 283 -22.84 -8.88 -4.90
C PHE A 283 -22.54 -10.15 -5.69
N TRP A 284 -22.61 -11.32 -5.03
CA TRP A 284 -22.35 -12.61 -5.68
C TRP A 284 -23.56 -13.55 -5.73
N LYS A 285 -24.74 -13.07 -5.31
CA LYS A 285 -25.98 -13.85 -5.25
C LYS A 285 -26.30 -14.64 -6.53
N PRO A 286 -26.20 -14.07 -7.76
CA PRO A 286 -26.52 -14.82 -8.97
C PRO A 286 -25.63 -16.05 -9.20
N ILE A 287 -24.34 -15.95 -8.85
CA ILE A 287 -23.38 -17.05 -9.00
C ILE A 287 -23.50 -18.03 -7.84
N HIS A 288 -23.72 -17.54 -6.62
CA HIS A 288 -24.05 -18.37 -5.46
C HIS A 288 -25.23 -19.30 -5.75
N ASP A 289 -26.33 -18.77 -6.30
CA ASP A 289 -27.53 -19.55 -6.57
C ASP A 289 -27.30 -20.62 -7.65
N LYS A 290 -26.35 -20.39 -8.59
CA LYS A 290 -25.90 -21.41 -9.55
C LYS A 290 -25.03 -22.47 -8.88
N VAL A 291 -24.12 -22.07 -7.99
CA VAL A 291 -23.27 -22.99 -7.24
C VAL A 291 -24.09 -23.92 -6.34
N VAL A 292 -25.07 -23.38 -5.62
CA VAL A 292 -25.93 -24.18 -4.73
C VAL A 292 -26.83 -25.16 -5.50
N LYS A 293 -27.19 -24.84 -6.76
CA LYS A 293 -27.91 -25.77 -7.63
C LYS A 293 -27.06 -26.98 -8.03
N GLU A 294 -25.76 -26.80 -8.24
CA GLU A 294 -24.84 -27.90 -8.53
C GLU A 294 -24.38 -28.65 -7.28
N ASP A 295 -24.18 -27.91 -6.18
CA ASP A 295 -23.63 -28.41 -4.92
C ASP A 295 -24.49 -27.89 -3.75
N PRO A 296 -25.56 -28.63 -3.36
CA PRO A 296 -26.47 -28.21 -2.28
C PRO A 296 -25.81 -28.11 -0.90
N GLU A 297 -24.67 -28.77 -0.69
CA GLU A 297 -23.92 -28.72 0.57
C GLU A 297 -23.00 -27.49 0.65
N PHE A 298 -22.87 -26.72 -0.42
CA PHE A 298 -22.00 -25.56 -0.47
C PHE A 298 -22.43 -24.47 0.53
N GLU A 299 -21.57 -24.18 1.50
CA GLU A 299 -21.75 -23.08 2.44
C GLU A 299 -20.99 -21.82 2.04
N LYS A 300 -21.73 -20.71 1.90
CA LYS A 300 -21.14 -19.37 1.77
C LYS A 300 -20.36 -18.97 3.02
N ASN A 301 -19.40 -18.06 2.85
CA ASN A 301 -18.69 -17.46 3.98
C ASN A 301 -19.66 -16.61 4.83
N LYS A 302 -19.81 -16.95 6.12
CA LYS A 302 -20.68 -16.26 7.10
C LYS A 302 -19.90 -15.34 8.06
N ASP A 303 -18.57 -15.27 7.93
CA ASP A 303 -17.68 -14.62 8.91
C ASP A 303 -17.57 -13.10 8.76
N PHE A 304 -18.28 -12.48 7.81
CA PHE A 304 -18.17 -11.05 7.50
C PHE A 304 -18.23 -10.14 8.75
N GLY A 305 -19.22 -10.35 9.62
CA GLY A 305 -19.38 -9.52 10.82
C GLY A 305 -18.18 -9.61 11.78
N ARG A 306 -17.65 -10.82 11.98
CA ARG A 306 -16.45 -11.05 12.80
C ARG A 306 -15.23 -10.39 12.16
N ASP A 307 -15.06 -10.55 10.86
CA ASP A 307 -13.90 -10.03 10.15
C ASP A 307 -13.92 -8.51 10.09
N VAL A 308 -15.09 -7.87 9.98
CA VAL A 308 -15.25 -6.41 10.14
C VAL A 308 -14.84 -5.95 11.55
N VAL A 309 -15.28 -6.66 12.60
CA VAL A 309 -14.87 -6.35 13.99
C VAL A 309 -13.35 -6.48 14.15
N ASN A 310 -12.75 -7.52 13.58
CA ASN A 310 -11.30 -7.73 13.58
C ASN A 310 -10.56 -6.61 12.84
N VAL A 311 -11.07 -6.16 11.69
CA VAL A 311 -10.49 -5.04 10.93
C VAL A 311 -10.56 -3.73 11.72
N ILE A 312 -11.72 -3.38 12.28
CA ILE A 312 -11.89 -2.15 13.07
C ILE A 312 -10.99 -2.18 14.30
N THR A 313 -10.97 -3.29 15.02
CA THR A 313 -10.12 -3.48 16.20
C THR A 313 -8.64 -3.43 15.81
N GLY A 314 -8.28 -4.04 14.67
CA GLY A 314 -6.94 -3.99 14.09
C GLY A 314 -6.50 -2.57 13.75
N ILE A 315 -7.37 -1.74 13.17
CA ILE A 315 -7.08 -0.33 12.89
C ILE A 315 -6.77 0.41 14.20
N VAL A 316 -7.61 0.26 15.23
CA VAL A 316 -7.38 0.91 16.54
C VAL A 316 -6.08 0.42 17.18
N TRP A 317 -5.81 -0.88 17.12
CA TRP A 317 -4.58 -1.48 17.63
C TRP A 317 -3.33 -0.93 16.92
N GLN A 318 -3.34 -0.87 15.59
CA GLN A 318 -2.26 -0.33 14.78
C GLN A 318 -2.04 1.16 15.05
N MET A 319 -3.11 1.96 15.09
CA MET A 319 -3.02 3.39 15.40
C MET A 319 -2.45 3.62 16.80
N SER A 320 -2.80 2.77 17.77
CA SER A 320 -2.25 2.83 19.12
C SER A 320 -0.74 2.52 19.14
N LEU A 321 -0.27 1.58 18.33
CA LEU A 321 1.16 1.29 18.14
C LEU A 321 1.92 2.45 17.46
N VAL A 322 1.23 3.30 16.69
CA VAL A 322 1.81 4.51 16.09
C VAL A 322 1.94 5.62 17.12
N VAL A 323 0.87 5.93 17.85
CA VAL A 323 0.85 7.07 18.79
C VAL A 323 1.65 6.81 20.06
N LEU A 324 1.79 5.55 20.48
CA LEU A 324 2.56 5.19 21.68
C LEU A 324 4.01 5.71 21.63
N PRO A 325 4.82 5.39 20.59
CA PRO A 325 6.13 6.00 20.36
C PRO A 325 6.13 7.53 20.37
N ILE A 326 5.14 8.15 19.72
CA ILE A 326 5.06 9.61 19.61
C ILE A 326 4.87 10.23 20.99
N TYR A 327 3.90 9.73 21.77
CA TYR A 327 3.65 10.17 23.15
C TYR A 327 4.85 9.94 24.06
N LEU A 328 5.56 8.84 23.87
CA LEU A 328 6.78 8.56 24.62
C LEU A 328 7.85 9.61 24.34
N VAL A 329 8.11 9.95 23.07
CA VAL A 329 9.12 10.95 22.69
C VAL A 329 8.77 12.35 23.21
N ILE A 330 7.49 12.76 23.17
CA ILE A 330 7.07 14.08 23.68
C ILE A 330 6.81 14.10 25.20
N HIS A 331 7.17 13.02 25.91
CA HIS A 331 6.98 12.86 27.37
C HIS A 331 5.51 13.00 27.85
N ASN A 332 4.53 12.69 27.00
CA ASN A 332 3.12 12.65 27.39
C ASN A 332 2.76 11.28 28.00
N PHE A 333 3.14 11.08 29.26
CA PHE A 333 2.94 9.79 29.95
C PHE A 333 1.48 9.40 30.11
N LYS A 334 0.55 10.36 30.22
CA LYS A 334 -0.88 10.07 30.23
C LYS A 334 -1.31 9.40 28.92
N GLY A 335 -0.87 9.93 27.78
CA GLY A 335 -1.10 9.35 26.45
C GLY A 335 -0.47 7.96 26.29
N VAL A 336 0.74 7.75 26.83
CA VAL A 336 1.42 6.45 26.85
C VAL A 336 0.57 5.40 27.56
N TRP A 337 0.12 5.66 28.79
CA TRP A 337 -0.67 4.70 29.57
C TRP A 337 -2.02 4.38 28.93
N ILE A 338 -2.70 5.40 28.37
CA ILE A 338 -3.95 5.20 27.62
C ILE A 338 -3.69 4.29 26.40
N SER A 339 -2.63 4.58 25.63
CA SER A 339 -2.30 3.81 24.43
C SER A 339 -1.95 2.36 24.76
N LEU A 340 -1.21 2.11 25.85
CA LEU A 340 -0.92 0.75 26.34
C LEU A 340 -2.19 0.01 26.75
N GLY A 341 -3.11 0.69 27.45
CA GLY A 341 -4.42 0.12 27.80
C GLY A 341 -5.25 -0.26 26.58
N VAL A 342 -5.29 0.60 25.57
CA VAL A 342 -5.98 0.32 24.29
C VAL A 342 -5.32 -0.84 23.55
N ILE A 343 -3.98 -0.90 23.49
CA ILE A 343 -3.24 -2.01 22.88
C ILE A 343 -3.58 -3.33 23.58
N ALA A 344 -3.54 -3.36 24.92
CA ALA A 344 -3.84 -4.56 25.68
C ALA A 344 -5.28 -5.04 25.43
N LEU A 345 -6.26 -4.13 25.48
CA LEU A 345 -7.67 -4.46 25.23
C LEU A 345 -7.90 -4.99 23.81
N THR A 346 -7.39 -4.27 22.81
CA THR A 346 -7.55 -4.66 21.40
C THR A 346 -6.80 -5.96 21.08
N MET A 347 -5.64 -6.21 21.71
CA MET A 347 -4.90 -7.46 21.57
C MET A 347 -5.67 -8.65 22.17
N VAL A 348 -6.37 -8.46 23.29
CA VAL A 348 -7.25 -9.48 23.86
C VAL A 348 -8.41 -9.80 22.91
N ILE A 349 -9.05 -8.78 22.34
CA ILE A 349 -10.13 -8.97 21.36
C ILE A 349 -9.61 -9.73 20.12
N LEU A 350 -8.48 -9.30 19.55
CA LEU A 350 -7.86 -9.96 18.38
C LEU A 350 -7.39 -11.37 18.69
N LYS A 351 -6.93 -11.65 19.92
CA LYS A 351 -6.55 -13.01 20.32
C LYS A 351 -7.73 -13.98 20.15
N PHE A 352 -8.89 -13.63 20.73
CA PHE A 352 -10.05 -14.53 20.74
C PHE A 352 -10.83 -14.53 19.42
N ASN A 353 -10.99 -13.36 18.77
CA ASN A 353 -11.79 -13.23 17.55
C ASN A 353 -11.02 -13.50 16.26
N TRP A 354 -9.69 -13.36 16.26
CA TRP A 354 -8.85 -13.57 15.08
C TRP A 354 -7.85 -14.71 15.29
N TYR A 355 -6.90 -14.57 16.22
CA TYR A 355 -5.76 -15.48 16.35
C TYR A 355 -6.17 -16.93 16.64
N ASP A 356 -7.01 -17.16 17.65
CA ASP A 356 -7.47 -18.49 18.05
C ASP A 356 -8.38 -19.15 16.99
N ARG A 357 -8.98 -18.33 16.11
CA ARG A 357 -9.84 -18.78 15.01
C ARG A 357 -9.06 -19.07 13.72
N LEU A 358 -7.80 -18.63 13.61
CA LEU A 358 -6.97 -18.92 12.43
C LEU A 358 -6.80 -20.43 12.18
N LYS A 359 -6.90 -21.28 13.20
CA LYS A 359 -6.87 -22.74 13.06
C LYS A 359 -7.95 -23.29 12.11
N TYR A 360 -9.07 -22.57 11.96
CA TYR A 360 -10.14 -22.97 11.03
C TYR A 360 -9.87 -22.56 9.59
N ALA A 361 -8.96 -21.61 9.35
CA ALA A 361 -8.55 -21.18 8.01
C ALA A 361 -7.66 -22.22 7.30
N ASP A 362 -7.05 -23.14 8.07
CA ASP A 362 -6.17 -24.18 7.54
C ASP A 362 -6.93 -25.44 7.07
N LYS A 363 -8.26 -25.47 7.18
CA LYS A 363 -9.08 -26.58 6.66
C LYS A 363 -8.82 -26.80 5.18
N GLY A 364 -8.42 -28.01 4.80
CA GLY A 364 -8.03 -28.37 3.42
C GLY A 364 -6.54 -28.14 3.10
N TYR A 365 -5.75 -27.63 4.03
CA TYR A 365 -4.30 -27.47 3.95
C TYR A 365 -3.55 -28.39 4.95
N GLU A 366 -4.22 -29.44 5.44
CA GLU A 366 -3.66 -30.34 6.46
C GLU A 366 -2.62 -31.32 5.89
N ASN A 367 -2.67 -31.60 4.59
CA ASN A 367 -1.81 -32.55 3.87
C ASN A 367 -0.89 -31.89 2.80
N LYS A 368 -0.74 -30.56 2.84
CA LYS A 368 0.22 -29.80 2.02
C LYS A 368 1.31 -29.24 2.93
#